data_AF-A0A2N5AEK2-F1
#
_entry.id   AF-A0A2N5AEK2-F1
#
_cell.length_a   1.000
_cell.length_b   1.000
_cell.length_c   1.000
_cell.angle_alpha   90.00
_cell.angle_beta   90.00
_cell.angle_gamma   90.00
#
_symmetry.space_group_name_H-M   'P 1'
#
loop_
_entity.id
_entity.type
_entity.pdbx_description
1 polymer ?
#
loop_
_entity_poly.entity_id
_entity_poly.type
_entity_poly.pdbx_seq_one_letter_code
_entity_poly.pdbx_strand_id
1 'polypeptide(L)'
;MSEAIVPLPDIDAAEIRERVRAAGVVGAGGAGFPTHIKLQARVDTVLVNAAECEPMLKVDQQLMAQQADRLIRGLGYAMTATGAREGIIALKAKYTPAIAALTPRLPEWARLHILPDVYPAGDE
;
A
#
# COMPACT_ATOMS: atom_id res chain seq x y z
N MET A 1 -6.27 23.80 4.75
CA MET A 1 -5.54 23.13 3.65
C MET A 1 -4.55 22.19 4.32
N SER A 2 -4.87 20.91 4.41
CA SER A 2 -4.02 19.94 5.09
C SER A 2 -2.84 19.62 4.19
N GLU A 3 -1.64 20.06 4.55
CA GLU A 3 -0.43 19.55 3.90
C GLU A 3 -0.39 18.04 4.10
N ALA A 4 -0.20 17.28 3.02
CA ALA A 4 0.12 15.88 3.12
C ALA A 4 1.39 15.76 3.97
N ILE A 5 1.29 15.08 5.13
CA ILE A 5 2.42 14.93 6.08
C ILE A 5 3.61 14.20 5.44
N VAL A 6 3.38 13.52 4.32
CA VAL A 6 4.40 12.76 3.63
C VAL A 6 4.60 13.25 2.20
N PRO A 7 5.64 14.09 1.95
CA PRO A 7 5.92 14.59 0.61
C PRO A 7 6.40 13.44 -0.29
N LEU A 8 5.85 13.40 -1.51
CA LEU A 8 6.39 12.58 -2.59
C LEU A 8 7.33 13.46 -3.41
N PRO A 9 8.57 13.01 -3.70
CA PRO A 9 9.44 13.73 -4.62
C PRO A 9 8.79 13.79 -6.00
N ASP A 10 9.09 14.85 -6.74
CA ASP A 10 8.68 14.98 -8.14
C ASP A 10 9.46 13.97 -8.99
N ILE A 11 8.78 12.88 -9.36
CA ILE A 11 9.33 11.75 -10.10
C ILE A 11 8.24 11.22 -11.04
N ASP A 12 8.59 11.04 -12.30
CA ASP A 12 7.62 10.58 -13.29
C ASP A 12 7.33 9.07 -13.17
N ALA A 13 6.19 8.66 -13.74
CA ALA A 13 5.74 7.27 -13.70
C ALA A 13 6.71 6.28 -14.37
N ALA A 14 7.43 6.71 -15.41
CA ALA A 14 8.37 5.85 -16.13
C ALA A 14 9.62 5.57 -15.27
N GLU A 15 10.15 6.60 -14.62
CA GLU A 15 11.27 6.52 -13.70
C GLU A 15 10.94 5.65 -12.48
N ILE A 16 9.74 5.76 -11.90
CA ILE A 16 9.30 4.86 -10.82
C ILE A 16 9.35 3.40 -11.29
N ARG A 17 8.74 3.10 -12.44
CA ARG A 17 8.71 1.73 -12.99
C ARG A 17 10.11 1.20 -13.25
N GLU A 18 10.99 2.03 -13.81
CA GLU A 18 12.36 1.64 -14.12
C GLU A 18 13.17 1.37 -12.85
N ARG A 19 13.06 2.21 -11.81
CA ARG A 19 13.71 1.95 -10.52
C ARG A 19 13.22 0.68 -9.86
N VAL A 20 11.91 0.42 -9.89
CA VAL A 20 11.31 -0.82 -9.36
C VAL A 20 11.82 -2.04 -10.13
N ARG A 21 11.94 -1.93 -11.47
CA ARG A 21 12.50 -2.98 -12.33
C ARG A 21 13.96 -3.24 -12.01
N ALA A 22 14.79 -2.19 -11.96
CA ALA A 22 16.22 -2.26 -11.70
C ALA A 22 16.53 -2.83 -10.31
N ALA A 23 15.68 -2.54 -9.32
CA ALA A 23 15.79 -3.10 -7.97
C ALA A 23 15.31 -4.56 -7.86
N GLY A 24 14.70 -5.12 -8.91
CA GLY A 24 14.22 -6.51 -8.90
C GLY A 24 13.03 -6.75 -7.97
N VAL A 25 12.18 -5.74 -7.73
CA VAL A 25 11.06 -5.87 -6.79
C VAL A 25 9.96 -6.74 -7.38
N VAL A 26 9.49 -7.70 -6.58
CA VAL A 26 8.39 -8.62 -6.88
C VAL A 26 7.27 -8.49 -5.84
N GLY A 27 6.08 -8.99 -6.18
CA GLY A 27 4.93 -9.01 -5.27
C GLY A 27 5.20 -9.87 -4.03
N ALA A 28 5.12 -9.25 -2.85
CA ALA A 28 5.39 -9.89 -1.56
C ALA A 28 4.20 -10.69 -0.98
N GLY A 29 3.06 -10.73 -1.68
CA GLY A 29 1.87 -11.49 -1.28
C GLY A 29 1.91 -13.00 -1.59
N GLY A 30 3.06 -13.53 -2.02
CA GLY A 30 3.27 -14.97 -2.28
C GLY A 30 3.41 -15.36 -3.75
N ALA A 31 2.78 -14.63 -4.69
CA ALA A 31 2.84 -14.94 -6.12
C ALA A 31 4.18 -14.58 -6.80
N GLY A 32 4.95 -13.64 -6.24
CA GLY A 32 6.25 -13.23 -6.79
C GLY A 32 6.18 -12.54 -8.16
N PHE A 33 5.00 -12.05 -8.58
CA PHE A 33 4.85 -11.39 -9.87
C PHE A 33 5.66 -10.08 -9.94
N PRO A 34 6.34 -9.75 -11.06
CA PRO A 34 7.17 -8.55 -11.14
C PRO A 34 6.37 -7.26 -10.93
N THR A 35 6.72 -6.49 -9.89
CA THR A 35 5.95 -5.31 -9.49
C THR A 35 5.96 -4.22 -10.56
N HIS A 36 7.08 -4.05 -11.27
CA HIS A 36 7.17 -3.06 -12.35
C HIS A 36 6.18 -3.32 -13.50
N ILE A 37 5.75 -4.58 -13.71
CA ILE A 37 4.71 -4.92 -14.70
C ILE A 37 3.34 -4.50 -14.17
N LYS A 38 3.00 -4.78 -12.88
CA LYS A 38 1.74 -4.32 -12.27
C LYS A 38 1.62 -2.79 -12.36
N LEU A 39 2.71 -2.07 -12.13
CA LEU A 39 2.76 -0.60 -12.16
C LEU A 39 2.63 0.02 -13.57
N GLN A 40 2.59 -0.79 -14.65
CA GLN A 40 2.28 -0.30 -16.00
C GLN A 40 0.77 -0.13 -16.23
N ALA A 41 -0.07 -0.77 -15.41
CA ALA A 41 -1.52 -0.66 -15.54
C ALA A 41 -1.99 0.78 -15.29
N ARG A 42 -2.98 1.21 -16.06
CA ARG A 42 -3.75 2.43 -15.75
C ARG A 42 -5.00 2.03 -15.01
N VAL A 43 -5.15 2.54 -13.78
CA VAL A 43 -6.27 2.24 -12.91
C VAL A 43 -6.71 3.50 -12.18
N ASP A 44 -7.95 3.54 -11.73
CA ASP A 44 -8.46 4.65 -10.93
C ASP A 44 -8.10 4.52 -9.43
N THR A 45 -7.88 3.28 -8.97
CA THR A 45 -7.66 2.95 -7.56
C THR A 45 -6.49 1.98 -7.38
N VAL A 46 -5.65 2.23 -6.37
CA VAL A 46 -4.64 1.28 -5.88
C VAL A 46 -5.08 0.73 -4.52
N LEU A 47 -5.14 -0.60 -4.41
CA LEU A 47 -5.46 -1.29 -3.17
C LEU A 47 -4.18 -1.89 -2.56
N VAL A 48 -3.90 -1.54 -1.31
CA VAL A 48 -2.97 -2.26 -0.45
C VAL A 48 -3.77 -3.33 0.30
N ASN A 49 -3.54 -4.58 -0.06
CA ASN A 49 -4.03 -5.72 0.70
C ASN A 49 -3.12 -5.94 1.91
N ALA A 50 -3.61 -5.55 3.07
CA ALA A 50 -2.98 -5.80 4.36
C ALA A 50 -3.83 -6.75 5.21
N ALA A 51 -4.53 -7.70 4.56
CA ALA A 51 -5.39 -8.68 5.19
C ALA A 51 -4.65 -10.00 5.46
N GLU A 52 -3.47 -9.94 6.10
CA GLU A 52 -2.63 -11.10 6.41
C GLU A 52 -3.44 -12.21 7.12
N CYS A 53 -3.66 -13.33 6.42
CA CYS A 53 -4.53 -14.42 6.87
C CYS A 53 -3.75 -15.65 7.36
N GLU A 54 -2.46 -15.76 7.05
CA GLU A 54 -1.63 -16.91 7.42
C GLU A 54 -1.38 -16.92 8.94
N PRO A 55 -1.69 -18.03 9.65
CA PRO A 55 -1.37 -18.18 11.05
C PRO A 55 0.12 -17.95 11.31
N MET A 56 0.45 -17.26 12.42
CA MET A 56 1.82 -16.91 12.85
C MET A 56 2.53 -15.79 12.07
N LEU A 57 2.12 -15.45 10.85
CA LEU A 57 2.63 -14.26 10.17
C LEU A 57 1.97 -12.99 10.75
N LYS A 58 2.82 -12.00 11.03
CA LYS A 58 2.42 -10.72 11.63
C LYS A 58 3.15 -9.54 10.98
N VAL A 59 3.80 -9.78 9.84
CA VAL A 59 4.80 -8.85 9.29
C VAL A 59 4.10 -7.58 8.82
N ASP A 60 2.99 -7.72 8.10
CA ASP A 60 2.28 -6.59 7.52
C ASP A 60 1.68 -5.69 8.60
N GLN A 61 1.03 -6.26 9.62
CA GLN A 61 0.49 -5.48 10.73
C GLN A 61 1.60 -4.76 11.53
N GLN A 62 2.78 -5.37 11.68
CA GLN A 62 3.92 -4.76 12.36
C GLN A 62 4.54 -3.63 11.53
N LEU A 63 4.71 -3.83 10.22
CA LEU A 63 5.22 -2.82 9.30
C LEU A 63 4.28 -1.62 9.22
N MET A 64 2.96 -1.84 9.15
CA MET A 64 1.98 -0.75 9.19
C MET A 64 2.08 0.06 10.49
N ALA A 65 2.22 -0.61 11.64
CA ALA A 65 2.31 0.05 12.93
C ALA A 65 3.63 0.84 13.12
N GLN A 66 4.74 0.31 12.62
CA GLN A 66 6.09 0.89 12.84
C GLN A 66 6.55 1.82 11.72
N GLN A 67 6.03 1.66 10.51
CA GLN A 67 6.53 2.31 9.29
C GLN A 67 5.41 2.92 8.44
N ALA A 68 4.34 3.40 9.07
CA ALA A 68 3.18 4.02 8.43
C ALA A 68 3.57 5.03 7.33
N ASP A 69 4.50 5.96 7.62
CA ASP A 69 4.94 6.98 6.66
C ASP A 69 5.67 6.39 5.44
N ARG A 70 6.36 5.25 5.60
CA ARG A 70 6.99 4.55 4.46
C ARG A 70 5.95 3.84 3.61
N LEU A 71 4.95 3.22 4.23
CA LEU A 71 3.86 2.55 3.53
C LEU A 71 3.02 3.55 2.72
N ILE A 72 2.64 4.67 3.32
CA ILE A 72 1.87 5.73 2.65
C ILE A 72 2.66 6.31 1.47
N ARG A 73 3.98 6.48 1.58
CA ARG A 73 4.84 6.85 0.43
C ARG A 73 4.83 5.81 -0.67
N GLY A 74 4.98 4.53 -0.31
CA GLY A 74 4.94 3.43 -1.27
C GLY A 74 3.63 3.43 -2.07
N LEU A 75 2.50 3.59 -1.38
CA LEU A 75 1.19 3.74 -2.00
C LEU A 75 1.14 4.95 -2.94
N GLY A 76 1.65 6.11 -2.49
CA GLY A 76 1.74 7.31 -3.31
C GLY A 76 2.52 7.10 -4.61
N TYR A 77 3.69 6.43 -4.55
CA TYR A 77 4.45 6.09 -5.76
C TYR A 77 3.70 5.12 -6.68
N ALA A 78 3.01 4.13 -6.12
CA ALA A 78 2.19 3.21 -6.91
C ALA A 78 1.05 3.95 -7.63
N MET A 79 0.41 4.91 -6.95
CA MET A 79 -0.61 5.77 -7.54
C MET A 79 -0.05 6.66 -8.65
N THR A 80 1.10 7.31 -8.44
CA THR A 80 1.77 8.10 -9.49
C THR A 80 2.12 7.24 -10.71
N ALA A 81 2.66 6.03 -10.50
CA ALA A 81 3.04 5.14 -11.59
C ALA A 81 1.84 4.67 -12.44
N THR A 82 0.69 4.47 -11.79
CA THR A 82 -0.53 3.93 -12.42
C THR A 82 -1.52 5.02 -12.87
N GLY A 83 -1.37 6.25 -12.39
CA GLY A 83 -2.32 7.35 -12.62
C GLY A 83 -3.56 7.30 -11.74
N ALA A 84 -3.55 6.48 -10.68
CA ALA A 84 -4.69 6.33 -9.77
C ALA A 84 -4.96 7.60 -8.95
N ARG A 85 -6.24 7.80 -8.64
CA ARG A 85 -6.73 8.96 -7.87
C ARG A 85 -7.07 8.61 -6.44
N GLU A 86 -7.37 7.34 -6.17
CA GLU A 86 -7.68 6.85 -4.83
C GLU A 86 -6.71 5.74 -4.41
N GLY A 87 -6.22 5.83 -3.17
CA GLY A 87 -5.49 4.77 -2.50
C GLY A 87 -6.31 4.17 -1.37
N ILE A 88 -6.40 2.84 -1.30
CA ILE A 88 -7.11 2.14 -0.24
C ILE A 88 -6.14 1.22 0.48
N ILE A 89 -6.11 1.28 1.81
CA ILE A 89 -5.42 0.29 2.64
C ILE A 89 -6.47 -0.57 3.31
N ALA A 90 -6.63 -1.81 2.85
CA ALA A 90 -7.59 -2.75 3.41
C ALA A 90 -6.92 -3.63 4.47
N LEU A 91 -7.43 -3.55 5.70
CA LEU A 91 -6.82 -4.21 6.86
C LEU A 91 -7.89 -4.67 7.86
N LYS A 92 -7.55 -5.66 8.69
CA LYS A 92 -8.49 -6.25 9.65
C LYS A 92 -8.70 -5.35 10.86
N ALA A 93 -9.93 -5.35 11.40
CA ALA A 93 -10.30 -4.56 12.58
C ALA A 93 -9.38 -4.80 13.82
N LYS A 94 -8.83 -6.01 13.96
CA LYS A 94 -7.93 -6.36 15.08
C LYS A 94 -6.54 -5.75 15.00
N TYR A 95 -6.13 -5.19 13.87
CA TYR A 95 -4.82 -4.54 13.72
C TYR A 95 -4.83 -3.11 14.31
N THR A 96 -5.27 -2.99 15.56
CA THR A 96 -5.45 -1.70 16.24
C THR A 96 -4.20 -0.83 16.29
N PRO A 97 -2.96 -1.37 16.43
CA PRO A 97 -1.76 -0.53 16.38
C PRO A 97 -1.51 0.06 14.99
N ALA A 98 -1.80 -0.70 13.92
CA ALA A 98 -1.69 -0.24 12.54
C ALA A 98 -2.72 0.86 12.24
N ILE A 99 -3.97 0.67 12.66
CA ILE A 99 -5.04 1.66 12.49
C ILE A 99 -4.66 2.96 13.20
N ALA A 100 -4.19 2.88 14.46
CA ALA A 100 -3.77 4.05 15.23
C ALA A 100 -2.57 4.78 14.60
N ALA A 101 -1.62 4.04 14.01
CA ALA A 101 -0.47 4.63 13.34
C ALA A 101 -0.87 5.29 12.00
N LEU A 102 -1.69 4.63 11.18
CA LEU A 102 -2.04 5.10 9.84
C LEU A 102 -3.03 6.28 9.85
N THR A 103 -4.10 6.19 10.64
CA THR A 103 -5.21 7.16 10.63
C THR A 103 -4.78 8.63 10.64
N PRO A 104 -3.91 9.11 11.56
CA PRO A 104 -3.53 10.53 11.60
C PRO A 104 -2.58 10.95 10.47
N ARG A 105 -2.10 10.03 9.63
CA ARG A 105 -1.11 10.27 8.57
C ARG A 105 -1.71 10.19 7.17
N LEU A 106 -2.97 9.79 7.04
CA LEU A 106 -3.59 9.59 5.74
C LEU A 106 -3.79 10.94 5.02
N PRO A 107 -3.28 11.07 3.79
CA PRO A 107 -3.59 12.21 2.93
C PRO A 107 -5.03 12.09 2.39
N GLU A 108 -5.55 13.19 1.81
CA GLU A 108 -6.93 13.26 1.29
C GLU A 108 -7.23 12.21 0.20
N TRP A 109 -6.21 11.77 -0.55
CA TRP A 109 -6.35 10.76 -1.60
C TRP A 109 -6.32 9.31 -1.10
N ALA A 110 -6.13 9.09 0.21
CA ALA A 110 -6.06 7.75 0.79
C ALA A 110 -7.09 7.53 1.90
N ARG A 111 -7.55 6.30 2.04
CA ARG A 111 -8.40 5.88 3.18
C ARG A 111 -8.12 4.46 3.64
N LEU A 112 -8.51 4.17 4.87
CA LEU A 112 -8.58 2.79 5.37
C LEU A 112 -9.90 2.14 4.94
N HIS A 113 -9.84 0.84 4.66
CA HIS A 113 -11.01 -0.01 4.57
C HIS A 113 -10.89 -1.11 5.62
N ILE A 114 -11.76 -1.07 6.64
CA ILE A 114 -11.72 -2.01 7.75
C ILE A 114 -12.50 -3.27 7.37
N LEU A 115 -11.78 -4.38 7.24
CA LEU A 115 -12.36 -5.68 6.90
C LEU A 115 -12.90 -6.38 8.16
N PRO A 116 -14.01 -7.13 8.05
CA PRO A 116 -14.43 -8.06 9.09
C PRO A 116 -13.35 -9.14 9.28
N ASP A 117 -13.23 -9.68 10.50
CA ASP A 117 -12.25 -10.73 10.80
C ASP A 117 -12.78 -12.10 10.35
N VAL A 118 -12.84 -12.29 9.04
CA VAL A 118 -13.29 -13.52 8.37
C VAL A 118 -12.15 -14.10 7.52
N TYR A 119 -12.11 -15.42 7.40
CA TYR A 119 -11.14 -16.15 6.59
C TYR A 119 -11.85 -16.88 5.44
N PRO A 120 -11.32 -16.84 4.20
CA PRO A 120 -10.20 -16.02 3.72
C PRO A 120 -10.69 -14.61 3.28
N ALA A 121 -9.88 -13.58 3.51
CA ALA A 121 -10.19 -12.20 3.12
C ALA A 121 -9.03 -11.50 2.40
N GLY A 122 -8.00 -12.25 1.96
CA GLY A 122 -6.76 -11.71 1.40
C GLY A 122 -6.32 -12.36 0.09
N ASP A 123 -7.17 -13.16 -0.55
CA ASP A 123 -6.91 -13.70 -1.89
C ASP A 123 -7.17 -12.62 -2.96
N GLU A 124 -6.31 -12.52 -3.98
CA GLU A 124 -6.32 -11.50 -5.06
C GLU A 124 -6.33 -12.11 -6.47
#